data_AF-A0A949K0D3-F1
#
_entry.id   AF-A0A949K0D3-F1
#
_cell.length_a   1.000
_cell.length_b   1.000
_cell.length_c   1.000
_cell.angle_alpha   90.00
_cell.angle_beta   90.00
_cell.angle_gamma   90.00
#
_symmetry.space_group_name_H-M   'P 1'
#
loop_
_entity.id
_entity.type
_entity.pdbx_description
1 polymer ?
#
loop_
_entity_poly.entity_id
_entity_poly.type
_entity_poly.pdbx_seq_one_letter_code
_entity_poly.pdbx_strand_id
1 'polypeptide(L)'
;MERFVAQIKKDDAGRLTIVEIPFNAREVFCKSKGTIYVSGTINGIEYRGKLLSRGNGKSIMVLDKAMQKYIGFHGQIMTANITMSVEDLKAVAEESDKLADIRSELDVLTAIKTRQSIRKFNANPVSGEMVTAILYAGMCAPTAKDKRPYHFIVIRDKSVLSMLARHNPNAVMLEFCAGAIVVCGDKNVEGIKEFLYADCAAAAQNILLSIHGLGLGGVWCGVAPNSAWRKLLIEQLALPCKLDPVSVIAFGWPDEEKELRSRWEAASVHYDKW
;
A
#
# COMPACT_ATOMS: atom_id res chain seq x y z
N MET A 1 7.47 26.51 3.37
CA MET A 1 7.36 26.12 1.94
C MET A 1 8.20 27.07 1.14
N GLU A 2 9.31 26.60 0.60
CA GLU A 2 10.21 27.37 -0.25
C GLU A 2 9.67 27.49 -1.66
N ARG A 3 9.91 28.63 -2.30
CA ARG A 3 9.59 28.88 -3.70
C ARG A 3 10.83 29.40 -4.41
N PHE A 4 11.23 28.73 -5.49
CA PHE A 4 12.43 29.10 -6.20
C PHE A 4 12.35 28.72 -7.68
N VAL A 5 13.19 29.37 -8.47
CA VAL A 5 13.39 29.04 -9.89
C VAL A 5 14.67 28.25 -10.00
N ALA A 6 14.62 27.09 -10.66
CA ALA A 6 15.79 26.25 -10.88
C ALA A 6 15.79 25.63 -12.28
N GLN A 7 16.98 25.23 -12.72
CA GLN A 7 17.15 24.50 -13.98
C GLN A 7 16.99 23.01 -13.76
N ILE A 8 16.16 22.39 -14.60
CA ILE A 8 16.07 20.96 -14.81
C ILE A 8 17.01 20.61 -15.95
N LYS A 9 17.99 19.75 -15.68
CA LYS A 9 19.01 19.36 -16.66
C LYS A 9 19.47 17.92 -16.45
N LYS A 10 20.25 17.42 -17.40
CA LYS A 10 21.03 16.20 -17.17
C LYS A 10 22.18 16.49 -16.21
N ASP A 11 22.52 15.51 -15.36
CA ASP A 11 23.76 15.56 -14.60
C ASP A 11 24.98 15.48 -15.54
N ASP A 12 26.18 15.76 -15.03
CA ASP A 12 27.40 15.81 -15.85
C ASP A 12 27.70 14.49 -16.56
N ALA A 13 27.22 13.36 -16.02
CA ALA A 13 27.35 12.04 -16.61
C ALA A 13 26.27 11.72 -17.68
N GLY A 14 25.28 12.60 -17.87
CA GLY A 14 24.15 12.41 -18.80
C GLY A 14 23.12 11.38 -18.34
N ARG A 15 23.27 10.79 -17.15
CA ARG A 15 22.49 9.64 -16.67
C ARG A 15 21.20 10.08 -15.99
N LEU A 16 21.30 11.04 -15.08
CA LEU A 16 20.19 11.47 -14.25
C LEU A 16 19.59 12.77 -14.77
N THR A 17 18.28 12.92 -14.65
CA THR A 17 17.62 14.22 -14.81
C THR A 17 17.47 14.81 -13.42
N ILE A 18 18.06 15.98 -13.19
CA ILE A 18 18.22 16.56 -11.85
C ILE A 18 17.74 18.01 -11.78
N VAL A 19 17.42 18.42 -10.56
CA VAL A 19 17.24 19.80 -10.14
C VAL A 19 18.26 20.09 -9.04
N GLU A 20 19.05 21.14 -9.21
CA GLU A 20 19.94 21.63 -8.15
C GLU A 20 19.15 22.53 -7.19
N ILE A 21 19.28 22.27 -5.89
CA ILE A 21 18.59 23.05 -4.86
C ILE A 21 19.43 24.28 -4.53
N PRO A 22 18.91 25.51 -4.72
CA PRO A 22 19.70 26.73 -4.67
C PRO A 22 20.01 27.22 -3.24
N PHE A 23 19.59 26.47 -2.23
CA PHE A 23 19.80 26.78 -0.82
C PHE A 23 20.30 25.55 -0.05
N ASN A 24 20.89 25.79 1.13
CA ASN A 24 21.27 24.72 2.02
C ASN A 24 20.03 24.07 2.63
N ALA A 25 19.57 22.99 2.00
CA ALA A 25 18.36 22.29 2.40
C ALA A 25 18.40 21.84 3.87
N ARG A 26 19.57 21.53 4.44
CA ARG A 26 19.65 21.10 5.86
C ARG A 26 19.37 22.24 6.83
N GLU A 27 19.87 23.44 6.51
CA GLU A 27 19.66 24.64 7.33
C GLU A 27 18.22 25.11 7.21
N VAL A 28 17.73 25.29 5.97
CA VAL A 28 16.36 25.76 5.70
C VAL A 28 15.30 24.84 6.28
N PHE A 29 15.57 23.53 6.28
CA PHE A 29 14.64 22.51 6.77
C PHE A 29 14.93 22.01 8.19
N CYS A 30 15.88 22.63 8.90
CA CYS A 30 16.25 22.25 10.27
C CYS A 30 16.56 20.75 10.46
N LYS A 31 17.18 20.09 9.46
CA LYS A 31 17.52 18.66 9.48
C LYS A 31 19.03 18.42 9.66
N SER A 32 19.43 18.08 10.88
CA SER A 32 20.85 17.85 11.23
C SER A 32 21.45 16.58 10.62
N LYS A 33 20.67 15.49 10.45
CA LYS A 33 21.12 14.20 9.88
C LYS A 33 19.98 13.51 9.12
N GLY A 34 20.30 12.46 8.34
CA GLY A 34 19.32 11.64 7.62
C GLY A 34 18.93 12.16 6.22
N THR A 35 18.06 11.40 5.56
CA THR A 35 17.45 11.73 4.26
C THR A 35 16.38 12.81 4.43
N ILE A 36 16.36 13.79 3.53
CA ILE A 36 15.32 14.83 3.50
C ILE A 36 14.30 14.43 2.45
N TYR A 37 13.09 14.11 2.90
CA TYR A 37 11.93 13.91 2.04
C TYR A 37 11.24 15.26 1.82
N VAL A 38 10.78 15.48 0.60
CA VAL A 38 10.22 16.76 0.17
C VAL A 38 9.03 16.55 -0.73
N SER A 39 8.10 17.50 -0.69
CA SER A 39 6.97 17.59 -1.61
C SER A 39 6.71 19.03 -2.01
N GLY A 40 5.96 19.20 -3.09
CA GLY A 40 5.59 20.51 -3.62
C GLY A 40 5.16 20.40 -5.06
N THR A 41 5.43 21.43 -5.85
CA THR A 41 5.06 21.50 -7.27
C THR A 41 6.24 21.88 -8.15
N ILE A 42 6.28 21.35 -9.37
CA ILE A 42 7.15 21.79 -10.47
C ILE A 42 6.24 22.28 -11.59
N ASN A 43 6.30 23.57 -11.92
CA ASN A 43 5.39 24.20 -12.88
C ASN A 43 3.90 23.90 -12.60
N GLY A 44 3.53 23.85 -11.31
CA GLY A 44 2.17 23.55 -10.86
C GLY A 44 1.83 22.06 -10.76
N ILE A 45 2.71 21.16 -11.18
CA ILE A 45 2.51 19.70 -11.11
C ILE A 45 3.08 19.18 -9.79
N GLU A 46 2.24 18.51 -9.01
CA GLU A 46 2.64 17.95 -7.71
C GLU A 46 3.72 16.88 -7.83
N TYR A 47 4.66 16.90 -6.89
CA TYR A 47 5.67 15.87 -6.75
C TYR A 47 5.89 15.50 -5.28
N ARG A 48 6.39 14.28 -5.08
CA ARG A 48 7.03 13.84 -3.84
C ARG A 48 8.39 13.26 -4.20
N GLY A 49 9.38 13.49 -3.36
CA GLY A 49 10.74 13.09 -3.66
C GLY A 49 11.65 13.11 -2.44
N LYS A 50 12.93 12.88 -2.69
CA LYS A 50 13.98 12.97 -1.69
C LYS A 50 15.16 13.75 -2.23
N LEU A 51 15.82 14.48 -1.34
CA LEU A 51 17.05 15.19 -1.68
C LEU A 51 18.27 14.28 -1.48
N LEU A 52 19.18 14.34 -2.46
CA LEU A 52 20.49 13.69 -2.39
C LEU A 52 21.55 14.75 -2.08
N SER A 53 22.32 14.53 -1.01
CA SER A 53 23.44 15.40 -0.66
C SER A 53 24.57 15.25 -1.67
N ARG A 54 25.16 16.38 -2.08
CA ARG A 54 26.39 16.46 -2.87
C ARG A 54 27.59 16.98 -2.06
N GLY A 55 27.43 17.16 -0.75
CA GLY A 55 28.44 17.76 0.13
C GLY A 55 28.41 19.30 0.08
N ASN A 56 29.08 19.95 1.04
CA ASN A 56 29.19 21.42 1.14
C ASN A 56 27.84 22.15 1.09
N GLY A 57 26.82 21.60 1.76
CA GLY A 57 25.47 22.18 1.79
C GLY A 57 24.66 22.02 0.49
N LYS A 58 25.27 21.49 -0.59
CA LYS A 58 24.59 21.29 -1.88
C LYS A 58 23.73 20.04 -1.86
N SER A 59 22.52 20.17 -2.38
CA SER A 59 21.57 19.07 -2.54
C SER A 59 21.00 19.06 -3.96
N ILE A 60 20.64 17.89 -4.45
CA ILE A 60 19.92 17.73 -5.71
C ILE A 60 18.65 16.90 -5.51
N MET A 61 17.67 17.10 -6.38
CA MET A 61 16.52 16.23 -6.54
C MET A 61 16.58 15.53 -7.90
N VAL A 62 16.36 14.21 -7.92
CA VAL A 62 16.34 13.43 -9.16
C VAL A 62 14.89 13.26 -9.62
N LEU A 63 14.62 13.55 -10.88
CA LEU A 63 13.31 13.38 -11.49
C LEU A 63 13.22 12.04 -12.22
N ASP A 64 12.23 11.23 -11.88
CA ASP A 64 11.96 9.99 -12.59
C ASP A 64 11.36 10.24 -14.00
N LYS A 65 11.13 9.16 -14.75
CA LYS A 65 10.59 9.26 -16.11
C LYS A 65 9.14 9.74 -16.17
N ALA A 66 8.34 9.47 -15.14
CA ALA A 66 6.94 9.91 -15.09
C ALA A 66 6.88 11.42 -14.87
N MET A 67 7.64 11.93 -13.91
CA MET A 67 7.75 13.36 -13.63
C MET A 67 8.29 14.14 -14.83
N GLN A 68 9.33 13.61 -15.50
CA GLN A 68 9.84 14.18 -16.75
C GLN A 68 8.75 14.31 -17.82
N LYS A 69 7.90 13.29 -17.97
CA LYS A 69 6.77 13.32 -18.93
C LYS A 69 5.74 14.38 -18.53
N TYR A 70 5.38 14.46 -17.25
CA TYR A 70 4.36 15.40 -16.78
C TYR A 70 4.76 16.85 -16.96
N ILE A 71 6.01 17.19 -16.62
CA ILE A 71 6.50 18.57 -16.75
C ILE A 71 6.94 18.94 -18.18
N GLY A 72 6.83 18.01 -19.14
CA GLY A 72 7.24 18.24 -20.52
C GLY A 72 8.75 18.34 -20.73
N PHE A 73 9.55 17.61 -19.94
CA PHE A 73 11.01 17.63 -20.07
C PHE A 73 11.48 16.68 -21.19
N HIS A 74 12.09 17.24 -22.24
CA HIS A 74 12.55 16.51 -23.43
C HIS A 74 14.08 16.39 -23.53
N GLY A 75 14.82 16.48 -22.41
CA GLY A 75 16.27 16.30 -22.37
C GLY A 75 17.10 17.59 -22.56
N GLN A 76 16.47 18.68 -23.01
CA GLN A 76 17.08 20.02 -23.04
C GLN A 76 16.89 20.72 -21.70
N ILE A 77 17.82 21.62 -21.35
CA ILE A 77 17.74 22.41 -20.11
C ILE A 77 16.42 23.17 -20.08
N MET A 78 15.66 23.00 -19.01
CA MET A 78 14.37 23.65 -18.78
C MET A 78 14.42 24.46 -17.50
N THR A 79 13.91 25.68 -17.52
CA THR A 79 13.69 26.47 -16.30
C THR A 79 12.33 26.12 -15.71
N ALA A 80 12.26 25.88 -14.40
CA ALA A 80 11.00 25.54 -13.73
C ALA A 80 10.79 26.36 -12.46
N ASN A 81 9.51 26.70 -12.22
CA ASN A 81 9.04 27.27 -10.96
C ASN A 81 8.75 26.11 -10.00
N ILE A 82 9.46 26.08 -8.87
CA ILE A 82 9.42 24.96 -7.94
C ILE A 82 8.97 25.45 -6.57
N THR A 83 8.00 24.76 -6.00
CA THR A 83 7.69 24.84 -4.58
C THR A 83 8.23 23.60 -3.87
N MET A 84 8.72 23.77 -2.64
CA MET A 84 9.31 22.68 -1.87
C MET A 84 9.05 22.85 -0.39
N SER A 85 8.51 21.82 0.24
CA SER A 85 8.38 21.72 1.69
C SER A 85 8.97 20.39 2.14
N VAL A 86 9.40 20.33 3.39
CA VAL A 86 9.82 19.09 4.03
C VAL A 86 8.59 18.24 4.26
N GLU A 87 8.65 16.99 3.85
CA GLU A 87 7.76 15.98 4.40
C GLU A 87 8.32 15.56 5.75
N ASP A 88 7.83 16.17 6.83
CA ASP A 88 8.05 15.62 8.15
C ASP A 88 7.21 14.35 8.25
N LEU A 89 7.86 13.19 8.09
CA LEU A 89 7.24 11.88 8.29
C LEU A 89 6.57 11.73 9.67
N LYS A 90 6.90 12.61 10.64
CA LYS A 90 6.20 12.72 11.92
C LYS A 90 4.88 13.52 11.83
N ALA A 91 4.81 14.59 11.05
CA ALA A 91 3.59 15.40 10.92
C ALA A 91 2.54 14.72 10.02
N VAL A 92 2.97 13.91 9.04
CA VAL A 92 2.05 13.05 8.26
C VAL A 92 1.44 11.96 9.15
N ALA A 93 2.16 11.50 10.18
CA ALA A 93 1.60 10.60 11.19
C ALA A 93 0.52 11.31 12.02
N GLU A 94 0.78 12.54 12.48
CA GLU A 94 -0.13 13.30 13.37
C GLU A 94 -1.39 13.83 12.67
N GLU A 95 -1.35 14.20 11.38
CA GLU A 95 -2.58 14.55 10.62
C GLU A 95 -3.36 13.31 10.15
N SER A 96 -2.70 12.15 9.99
CA SER A 96 -3.36 10.86 9.71
C SER A 96 -3.96 10.19 10.95
N ASP A 97 -3.63 10.68 12.15
CA ASP A 97 -3.94 10.02 13.43
C ASP A 97 -5.37 10.27 13.93
N LYS A 98 -6.13 11.14 13.27
CA LYS A 98 -7.59 11.03 13.37
C LYS A 98 -8.05 10.06 12.29
N LEU A 99 -7.84 8.76 12.56
CA LEU A 99 -8.63 7.73 11.91
C LEU A 99 -10.08 8.21 11.99
N ALA A 100 -10.73 8.42 10.83
CA ALA A 100 -12.14 8.77 10.83
C ALA A 100 -12.87 7.77 11.73
N ASP A 101 -13.75 8.25 12.61
CA ASP A 101 -14.53 7.41 13.52
C ASP A 101 -15.60 6.65 12.71
N ILE A 102 -15.13 5.74 11.87
CA ILE A 102 -15.95 4.82 11.10
C ILE A 102 -16.31 3.68 12.04
N ARG A 103 -17.62 3.56 12.28
CA ARG A 103 -18.17 2.51 13.13
C ARG A 103 -18.86 1.45 12.27
N SER A 104 -18.79 0.23 12.77
CA SER A 104 -19.60 -0.90 12.29
C SER A 104 -20.78 -1.07 13.24
N GLU A 105 -21.99 -1.16 12.69
CA GLU A 105 -23.19 -1.49 13.45
C GLU A 105 -23.33 -3.02 13.68
N LEU A 106 -22.50 -3.84 13.01
CA LEU A 106 -22.46 -5.28 13.26
C LEU A 106 -21.64 -5.60 14.52
N ASP A 107 -22.22 -6.37 15.43
CA ASP A 107 -21.48 -6.96 16.54
C ASP A 107 -20.46 -8.00 16.05
N VAL A 108 -19.42 -8.23 16.86
CA VAL A 108 -18.29 -9.11 16.50
C VAL A 108 -18.72 -10.53 16.17
N LEU A 109 -19.65 -11.12 16.94
CA LEU A 109 -20.06 -12.51 16.72
C LEU A 109 -20.91 -12.63 15.46
N THR A 110 -21.80 -11.67 15.21
CA THR A 110 -22.56 -11.61 13.96
C THR A 110 -21.65 -11.40 12.76
N ALA A 111 -20.68 -10.49 12.83
CA ALA A 111 -19.70 -10.29 11.77
C ALA A 111 -18.93 -11.58 11.45
N ILE A 112 -18.41 -12.28 12.47
CA ILE A 112 -17.70 -13.55 12.29
C ILE A 112 -18.57 -14.62 11.65
N LYS A 113 -19.81 -14.78 12.13
CA LYS A 113 -20.75 -15.83 11.66
C LYS A 113 -21.25 -15.57 10.24
N THR A 114 -21.48 -14.31 9.89
CA THR A 114 -22.15 -13.93 8.64
C THR A 114 -21.19 -13.55 7.51
N ARG A 115 -19.91 -13.30 7.81
CA ARG A 115 -18.92 -12.98 6.78
C ARG A 115 -18.78 -14.12 5.77
N GLN A 116 -18.99 -13.78 4.50
CA GLN A 116 -18.85 -14.68 3.36
C GLN A 116 -17.78 -14.18 2.39
N SER A 117 -17.34 -15.05 1.48
CA SER A 117 -16.45 -14.65 0.39
C SER A 117 -17.28 -14.10 -0.77
N ILE A 118 -17.29 -12.80 -0.95
CA ILE A 118 -17.99 -12.11 -2.05
C ILE A 118 -17.05 -11.95 -3.24
N ARG A 119 -17.53 -12.31 -4.43
CA ARG A 119 -16.78 -12.36 -5.70
C ARG A 119 -17.48 -11.62 -6.84
N LYS A 120 -18.66 -11.05 -6.60
CA LYS A 120 -19.32 -10.11 -7.50
C LYS A 120 -19.48 -8.78 -6.79
N PHE A 121 -19.12 -7.71 -7.48
CA PHE A 121 -19.11 -6.36 -6.94
C PHE A 121 -19.77 -5.41 -7.92
N ASN A 122 -20.51 -4.43 -7.41
CA ASN A 122 -20.99 -3.34 -8.23
C ASN A 122 -19.90 -2.26 -8.41
N ALA A 123 -20.16 -1.28 -9.27
CA ALA A 123 -19.18 -0.27 -9.68
C ALA A 123 -18.96 0.86 -8.65
N ASN A 124 -19.68 0.86 -7.52
CA ASN A 124 -19.58 1.95 -6.55
C ASN A 124 -18.16 2.04 -5.95
N PRO A 125 -17.62 3.25 -5.77
CA PRO A 125 -16.30 3.42 -5.15
C PRO A 125 -16.35 3.11 -3.65
N VAL A 126 -15.20 2.72 -3.10
CA VAL A 126 -14.98 2.61 -1.65
C VAL A 126 -14.10 3.78 -1.21
N SER A 127 -14.51 4.49 -0.16
CA SER A 127 -13.81 5.70 0.31
C SER A 127 -12.39 5.39 0.79
N GLY A 128 -11.52 6.40 0.81
CA GLY A 128 -10.18 6.26 1.38
C GLY A 128 -10.23 5.95 2.87
N GLU A 129 -11.14 6.59 3.60
CA GLU A 129 -11.33 6.40 5.04
C GLU A 129 -11.72 4.97 5.39
N MET A 130 -12.64 4.36 4.64
CA MET A 130 -13.00 2.94 4.83
C MET A 130 -11.79 2.03 4.60
N VAL A 131 -10.97 2.29 3.57
CA VAL A 131 -9.75 1.52 3.33
C VAL A 131 -8.76 1.69 4.48
N THR A 132 -8.60 2.91 5.01
CA THR A 132 -7.77 3.16 6.19
C THR A 132 -8.26 2.37 7.41
N ALA A 133 -9.58 2.36 7.67
CA ALA A 133 -10.17 1.58 8.77
C ALA A 133 -9.95 0.05 8.58
N ILE A 134 -10.05 -0.44 7.35
CA ILE A 134 -9.78 -1.85 7.00
C ILE A 134 -8.31 -2.21 7.26
N LEU A 135 -7.38 -1.35 6.83
CA LEU A 135 -5.95 -1.55 7.05
C LEU A 135 -5.60 -1.51 8.53
N TYR A 136 -6.17 -0.56 9.28
CA TYR A 136 -5.97 -0.46 10.72
C TYR A 136 -6.44 -1.73 11.43
N ALA A 137 -7.61 -2.28 11.08
CA ALA A 137 -8.07 -3.56 11.62
C ALA A 137 -7.06 -4.69 11.34
N GLY A 138 -6.47 -4.73 10.15
CA GLY A 138 -5.38 -5.65 9.82
C GLY A 138 -4.15 -5.49 10.72
N MET A 139 -3.77 -4.25 11.03
CA MET A 139 -2.65 -3.92 11.92
C MET A 139 -2.94 -4.22 13.40
N CYS A 140 -4.20 -4.41 13.78
CA CYS A 140 -4.57 -4.85 15.13
C CYS A 140 -4.41 -6.37 15.34
N ALA A 141 -3.97 -7.13 14.34
CA ALA A 141 -3.75 -8.57 14.48
C ALA A 141 -2.58 -8.88 15.44
N PRO A 142 -2.67 -9.98 16.22
CA PRO A 142 -1.55 -10.44 17.02
C PRO A 142 -0.41 -10.91 16.10
N THR A 143 0.84 -10.77 16.58
CA THR A 143 2.01 -11.28 15.86
C THR A 143 2.99 -11.95 16.79
N ALA A 144 3.74 -12.93 16.28
CA ALA A 144 4.75 -13.63 17.05
C ALA A 144 5.78 -12.64 17.61
N LYS A 145 5.91 -12.60 18.94
CA LYS A 145 6.81 -11.68 19.66
C LYS A 145 6.56 -10.20 19.33
N ASP A 146 5.33 -9.84 18.94
CA ASP A 146 4.94 -8.49 18.52
C ASP A 146 5.81 -7.91 17.39
N LYS A 147 6.32 -8.77 16.51
CA LYS A 147 7.25 -8.37 15.45
C LYS A 147 6.60 -7.56 14.33
N ARG A 148 5.30 -7.74 14.09
CA ARG A 148 4.52 -7.02 13.06
C ARG A 148 5.17 -7.09 11.67
N PRO A 149 5.42 -8.30 11.12
CA PRO A 149 6.12 -8.45 9.86
C PRO A 149 5.27 -8.10 8.63
N TYR A 150 4.00 -7.78 8.82
CA TYR A 150 3.07 -7.53 7.72
C TYR A 150 3.35 -6.17 7.04
N HIS A 151 3.14 -6.15 5.72
CA HIS A 151 3.02 -4.95 4.90
C HIS A 151 1.77 -5.07 4.05
N PHE A 152 1.17 -3.94 3.69
CA PHE A 152 -0.06 -3.91 2.90
C PHE A 152 0.12 -3.05 1.66
N ILE A 153 -0.21 -3.60 0.49
CA ILE A 153 -0.24 -2.85 -0.77
C ILE A 153 -1.69 -2.73 -1.22
N VAL A 154 -2.21 -1.50 -1.26
CA VAL A 154 -3.54 -1.21 -1.79
C VAL A 154 -3.44 -1.00 -3.30
N ILE A 155 -4.16 -1.81 -4.07
CA ILE A 155 -4.24 -1.71 -5.52
C ILE A 155 -5.62 -1.17 -5.89
N ARG A 156 -5.65 0.02 -6.49
CA ARG A 156 -6.85 0.61 -7.13
C ARG A 156 -6.68 0.79 -8.64
N ASP A 157 -5.47 0.62 -9.15
CA ASP A 157 -5.19 0.68 -10.58
C ASP A 157 -5.87 -0.50 -11.29
N LYS A 158 -6.86 -0.17 -12.13
CA LYS A 158 -7.64 -1.16 -12.87
C LYS A 158 -6.81 -1.98 -13.85
N SER A 159 -5.75 -1.40 -14.43
CA SER A 159 -4.86 -2.14 -15.34
C SER A 159 -4.08 -3.23 -14.60
N VAL A 160 -3.60 -2.94 -13.38
CA VAL A 160 -2.92 -3.90 -12.51
C VAL A 160 -3.90 -4.99 -12.08
N LEU A 161 -5.10 -4.61 -11.63
CA LEU A 161 -6.13 -5.56 -11.21
C LEU A 161 -6.55 -6.52 -12.34
N SER A 162 -6.84 -6.00 -13.53
CA SER A 162 -7.17 -6.82 -14.71
C SER A 162 -6.01 -7.75 -15.11
N MET A 163 -4.77 -7.27 -15.03
CA MET A 163 -3.60 -8.08 -15.32
C MET A 163 -3.46 -9.24 -14.32
N LEU A 164 -3.64 -9.00 -13.01
CA LEU A 164 -3.60 -10.04 -11.99
C LEU A 164 -4.75 -11.04 -12.14
N ALA A 165 -5.95 -10.58 -12.49
CA ALA A 165 -7.14 -11.40 -12.70
C ALA A 165 -6.95 -12.41 -13.85
N ARG A 166 -6.42 -11.95 -14.99
CA ARG A 166 -6.20 -12.79 -16.20
C ARG A 166 -5.22 -13.93 -15.98
N HIS A 167 -4.32 -13.82 -15.01
CA HIS A 167 -3.29 -14.81 -14.73
C HIS A 167 -3.62 -15.73 -13.54
N ASN A 168 -4.84 -15.66 -13.00
CA ASN A 168 -5.32 -16.59 -11.99
C ASN A 168 -6.84 -16.80 -12.13
N PRO A 169 -7.29 -17.98 -12.59
CA PRO A 169 -8.71 -18.26 -12.80
C PRO A 169 -9.52 -18.21 -11.48
N ASN A 170 -8.88 -18.39 -10.34
CA ASN A 170 -9.52 -18.28 -9.03
C ASN A 170 -9.58 -16.84 -8.49
N ALA A 171 -9.01 -15.87 -9.21
CA ALA A 171 -8.96 -14.46 -8.83
C ALA A 171 -9.59 -13.52 -9.87
N VAL A 172 -10.44 -14.04 -10.77
CA VAL A 172 -11.09 -13.27 -11.85
C VAL A 172 -11.91 -12.07 -11.34
N MET A 173 -12.41 -12.15 -10.11
CA MET A 173 -13.18 -11.07 -9.49
C MET A 173 -12.36 -9.78 -9.26
N LEU A 174 -11.02 -9.86 -9.31
CA LEU A 174 -10.16 -8.67 -9.19
C LEU A 174 -10.43 -7.66 -10.32
N GLU A 175 -10.89 -8.10 -11.49
CA GLU A 175 -11.21 -7.21 -12.61
C GLU A 175 -12.37 -6.24 -12.27
N PHE A 176 -13.29 -6.65 -11.39
CA PHE A 176 -14.53 -5.92 -11.09
C PHE A 176 -14.55 -5.29 -9.70
N CYS A 177 -13.61 -5.63 -8.81
CA CYS A 177 -13.60 -5.11 -7.45
C CYS A 177 -13.25 -3.61 -7.38
N ALA A 178 -13.65 -2.94 -6.29
CA ALA A 178 -13.29 -1.53 -6.07
C ALA A 178 -11.78 -1.37 -5.83
N GLY A 179 -11.16 -2.34 -5.18
CA GLY A 179 -9.72 -2.45 -5.02
C GLY A 179 -9.30 -3.79 -4.44
N ALA A 180 -8.00 -3.98 -4.26
CA ALA A 180 -7.44 -5.14 -3.58
C ALA A 180 -6.37 -4.73 -2.57
N ILE A 181 -6.23 -5.51 -1.49
CA ILE A 181 -5.14 -5.39 -0.52
C ILE A 181 -4.27 -6.64 -0.66
N VAL A 182 -3.00 -6.46 -1.02
CA VAL A 182 -2.01 -7.53 -0.97
C VAL A 182 -1.36 -7.49 0.41
N VAL A 183 -1.55 -8.55 1.19
CA VAL A 183 -0.86 -8.74 2.47
C VAL A 183 0.47 -9.41 2.17
N CYS A 184 1.55 -8.74 2.54
CA CYS A 184 2.92 -9.21 2.37
C CYS A 184 3.58 -9.44 3.73
N GLY A 185 4.48 -10.41 3.81
CA GLY A 185 5.31 -10.66 5.00
C GLY A 185 6.78 -10.32 4.73
N ASP A 186 7.41 -9.55 5.62
CA ASP A 186 8.85 -9.25 5.59
C ASP A 186 9.67 -10.31 6.34
N LYS A 187 10.42 -11.11 5.59
CA LYS A 187 11.29 -12.17 6.13
C LYS A 187 12.50 -11.63 6.90
N ASN A 188 12.80 -10.33 6.84
CA ASN A 188 13.80 -9.71 7.71
C ASN A 188 13.28 -9.50 9.13
N VAL A 189 11.97 -9.28 9.27
CA VAL A 189 11.31 -9.05 10.56
C VAL A 189 10.92 -10.39 11.20
N GLU A 190 10.31 -11.28 10.43
CA GLU A 190 10.03 -12.66 10.86
C GLU A 190 10.67 -13.68 9.92
N GLY A 191 11.78 -14.26 10.36
CA GLY A 191 12.52 -15.28 9.62
C GLY A 191 11.92 -16.68 9.71
N ILE A 192 11.05 -16.95 10.69
CA ILE A 192 10.35 -18.23 10.83
C ILE A 192 9.11 -18.20 9.93
N LYS A 193 9.16 -19.00 8.86
CA LYS A 193 8.16 -19.03 7.79
C LYS A 193 6.75 -19.28 8.33
N GLU A 194 6.60 -20.19 9.29
CA GLU A 194 5.33 -20.58 9.90
C GLU A 194 4.70 -19.41 10.66
N PHE A 195 5.51 -18.65 11.42
CA PHE A 195 5.05 -17.47 12.15
C PHE A 195 4.72 -16.31 11.20
N LEU A 196 5.55 -16.10 10.17
CA LEU A 196 5.29 -15.08 9.15
C LEU A 196 3.91 -15.28 8.51
N TYR A 197 3.58 -16.51 8.11
CA TYR A 197 2.29 -16.82 7.50
C TYR A 197 1.15 -16.74 8.51
N ALA A 198 1.34 -17.21 9.75
CA ALA A 198 0.31 -17.10 10.79
C ALA A 198 -0.04 -15.63 11.09
N ASP A 199 0.98 -14.78 11.24
CA ASP A 199 0.84 -13.34 11.50
C ASP A 199 0.10 -12.64 10.35
N CYS A 200 0.51 -12.90 9.10
CA CYS A 200 -0.13 -12.32 7.92
C CYS A 200 -1.56 -12.85 7.73
N ALA A 201 -1.82 -14.12 8.07
CA ALA A 201 -3.15 -14.71 7.98
C ALA A 201 -4.12 -14.12 9.01
N ALA A 202 -3.65 -13.86 10.23
CA ALA A 202 -4.43 -13.16 11.25
C ALA A 202 -4.81 -11.74 10.77
N ALA A 203 -3.83 -10.99 10.23
CA ALA A 203 -4.08 -9.67 9.65
C ALA A 203 -5.10 -9.71 8.49
N ALA A 204 -4.96 -10.68 7.58
CA ALA A 204 -5.90 -10.88 6.49
C ALA A 204 -7.32 -11.20 6.97
N GLN A 205 -7.47 -11.98 8.03
CA GLN A 205 -8.78 -12.29 8.61
C GLN A 205 -9.42 -11.07 9.28
N ASN A 206 -8.65 -10.24 10.00
CA ASN A 206 -9.16 -8.97 10.53
C ASN A 206 -9.61 -8.02 9.41
N ILE A 207 -8.84 -7.93 8.33
CA ILE A 207 -9.22 -7.15 7.12
C ILE A 207 -10.57 -7.62 6.58
N LEU A 208 -10.77 -8.93 6.42
CA LEU A 208 -12.02 -9.47 5.89
C LEU A 208 -13.22 -9.25 6.82
N LEU A 209 -13.02 -9.32 8.14
CA LEU A 209 -14.06 -9.00 9.11
C LEU A 209 -14.42 -7.52 9.09
N SER A 210 -13.41 -6.64 8.98
CA SER A 210 -13.63 -5.18 8.87
C SER A 210 -14.36 -4.82 7.58
N ILE A 211 -13.95 -5.37 6.43
CA ILE A 211 -14.67 -5.24 5.15
C ILE A 211 -16.16 -5.58 5.33
N HIS A 212 -16.46 -6.72 5.94
CA HIS A 212 -17.84 -7.16 6.16
C HIS A 212 -18.60 -6.27 7.15
N GLY A 213 -17.97 -5.86 8.25
CA GLY A 213 -18.58 -4.96 9.24
C GLY A 213 -18.93 -3.58 8.67
N LEU A 214 -18.20 -3.14 7.64
CA LEU A 214 -18.48 -1.91 6.90
C LEU A 214 -19.53 -2.08 5.78
N GLY A 215 -20.19 -3.24 5.69
CA GLY A 215 -21.18 -3.55 4.66
C GLY A 215 -20.57 -3.85 3.28
N LEU A 216 -19.25 -3.99 3.19
CA LEU A 216 -18.56 -4.35 1.95
C LEU A 216 -18.48 -5.88 1.81
N GLY A 217 -18.33 -6.33 0.56
CA GLY A 217 -17.95 -7.68 0.24
C GLY A 217 -16.43 -7.81 0.10
N GLY A 218 -15.88 -8.97 0.48
CA GLY A 218 -14.49 -9.28 0.20
C GLY A 218 -14.20 -10.76 0.08
N VAL A 219 -13.05 -11.08 -0.51
CA VAL A 219 -12.60 -12.46 -0.70
C VAL A 219 -11.09 -12.57 -0.61
N TRP A 220 -10.63 -13.59 0.10
CA TRP A 220 -9.24 -14.02 0.11
C TRP A 220 -8.93 -14.82 -1.16
N CYS A 221 -7.99 -14.32 -1.96
CA CYS A 221 -7.35 -15.04 -3.06
C CYS A 221 -5.97 -15.55 -2.61
N GLY A 222 -5.84 -16.88 -2.51
CA GLY A 222 -4.64 -17.52 -1.98
C GLY A 222 -3.44 -17.37 -2.91
N VAL A 223 -2.28 -17.05 -2.37
CA VAL A 223 -1.01 -17.00 -3.11
C VAL A 223 -0.23 -18.28 -2.84
N ALA A 224 -0.34 -19.24 -3.75
CA ALA A 224 0.35 -20.52 -3.59
C ALA A 224 1.89 -20.33 -3.71
N PRO A 225 2.70 -21.00 -2.86
CA PRO A 225 4.15 -21.01 -3.00
C PRO A 225 4.56 -21.45 -4.41
N ASN A 226 5.62 -20.84 -4.94
CA ASN A 226 6.20 -21.15 -6.26
C ASN A 226 5.26 -21.00 -7.48
N SER A 227 4.03 -20.50 -7.30
CA SER A 227 3.10 -20.30 -8.41
C SER A 227 3.54 -19.20 -9.37
N ALA A 228 3.12 -19.30 -10.63
CA ALA A 228 3.32 -18.23 -11.62
C ALA A 228 2.68 -16.92 -11.16
N TRP A 229 1.50 -16.99 -10.54
CA TRP A 229 0.80 -15.82 -10.02
C TRP A 229 1.56 -15.12 -8.89
N ARG A 230 2.23 -15.88 -7.99
CA ARG A 230 3.12 -15.31 -6.99
C ARG A 230 4.29 -14.54 -7.63
N LYS A 231 4.93 -15.11 -8.66
CA LYS A 231 6.03 -14.44 -9.38
C LYS A 231 5.55 -13.15 -10.04
N LEU A 232 4.38 -13.20 -10.67
CA LEU A 232 3.72 -12.04 -11.26
C LEU A 232 3.45 -10.93 -10.24
N LEU A 233 2.93 -11.28 -9.05
CA LEU A 233 2.73 -10.31 -7.96
C LEU A 233 4.04 -9.63 -7.54
N ILE A 234 5.12 -10.41 -7.41
CA ILE A 234 6.45 -9.88 -7.05
C ILE A 234 6.95 -8.89 -8.11
N GLU A 235 6.84 -9.25 -9.38
CA GLU A 235 7.31 -8.43 -10.50
C GLU A 235 6.48 -7.16 -10.66
N GLN A 236 5.15 -7.30 -10.69
CA GLN A 236 4.22 -6.21 -11.01
C GLN A 236 4.09 -5.20 -9.88
N LEU A 237 4.29 -5.64 -8.63
CA LEU A 237 4.28 -4.77 -7.46
C LEU A 237 5.69 -4.35 -7.03
N ALA A 238 6.72 -4.72 -7.81
CA ALA A 238 8.12 -4.43 -7.54
C ALA A 238 8.54 -4.76 -6.09
N LEU A 239 8.13 -5.93 -5.59
CA LEU A 239 8.34 -6.29 -4.20
C LEU A 239 9.85 -6.41 -3.90
N PRO A 240 10.35 -5.77 -2.82
CA PRO A 240 11.74 -5.90 -2.42
C PRO A 240 12.14 -7.36 -2.15
N CYS A 241 13.44 -7.62 -2.24
CA CYS A 241 13.99 -8.89 -1.80
C CYS A 241 13.57 -9.16 -0.34
N LYS A 242 13.11 -10.39 -0.06
CA LYS A 242 12.59 -10.88 1.23
C LYS A 242 11.18 -10.43 1.62
N LEU A 243 10.52 -9.56 0.84
CA LEU A 243 9.09 -9.32 1.01
C LEU A 243 8.29 -10.34 0.19
N ASP A 244 7.38 -11.06 0.84
CA ASP A 244 6.64 -12.18 0.23
C ASP A 244 5.14 -11.91 0.21
N PRO A 245 4.45 -11.94 -0.94
CA PRO A 245 3.00 -11.79 -0.97
C PRO A 245 2.35 -13.06 -0.43
N VAL A 246 1.53 -12.92 0.62
CA VAL A 246 0.87 -14.02 1.34
C VAL A 246 -0.57 -14.21 0.86
N SER A 247 -1.29 -13.10 0.68
CA SER A 247 -2.68 -13.12 0.22
C SER A 247 -3.01 -11.87 -0.57
N VAL A 248 -4.01 -11.99 -1.45
CA VAL A 248 -4.64 -10.85 -2.12
C VAL A 248 -6.10 -10.83 -1.70
N ILE A 249 -6.57 -9.71 -1.15
CA ILE A 249 -7.93 -9.56 -0.67
C ILE A 249 -8.64 -8.58 -1.59
N ALA A 250 -9.56 -9.06 -2.43
CA ALA A 250 -10.42 -8.20 -3.22
C ALA A 250 -11.52 -7.63 -2.32
N PHE A 251 -11.90 -6.37 -2.53
CA PHE A 251 -13.00 -5.72 -1.81
C PHE A 251 -13.81 -4.79 -2.70
N GLY A 252 -15.08 -4.61 -2.35
CA GLY A 252 -16.02 -3.72 -3.04
C GLY A 252 -17.43 -3.86 -2.48
N TRP A 253 -18.37 -3.11 -3.02
CA TRP A 253 -19.78 -3.26 -2.63
C TRP A 253 -20.33 -4.54 -3.23
N PRO A 254 -20.97 -5.41 -2.43
CA PRO A 254 -21.44 -6.71 -2.90
C PRO A 254 -22.51 -6.56 -4.00
N ASP A 255 -22.45 -7.44 -4.98
CA ASP A 255 -23.47 -7.62 -6.05
C ASP A 255 -23.86 -9.10 -6.17
N GLU A 256 -23.79 -9.79 -5.04
CA GLU A 256 -24.33 -11.13 -4.87
C GLU A 256 -24.70 -11.34 -3.40
N GLU A 257 -25.72 -12.15 -3.19
CA GLU A 257 -26.07 -12.69 -1.88
C GLU A 257 -25.78 -14.19 -1.87
N LYS A 258 -25.40 -14.72 -0.70
CA LYS A 258 -25.20 -16.16 -0.54
C LYS A 258 -25.94 -16.64 0.68
N GLU A 259 -26.49 -17.85 0.57
CA GLU A 259 -27.11 -18.52 1.69
C GLU A 259 -26.08 -18.75 2.81
N LEU A 260 -26.46 -18.36 4.02
CA LEU A 260 -25.71 -18.68 5.22
C LEU A 260 -25.96 -20.15 5.59
N ARG A 261 -24.88 -20.88 5.81
CA ARG A 261 -24.92 -22.27 6.29
C ARG A 261 -24.13 -22.36 7.57
N SER A 262 -24.62 -23.18 8.50
CA SER A 262 -23.85 -23.51 9.70
C SER A 262 -22.51 -24.13 9.29
N ARG A 263 -21.44 -23.71 9.97
CA ARG A 263 -20.09 -24.27 9.84
C ARG A 263 -19.69 -25.09 11.06
N TRP A 264 -20.63 -25.37 11.96
CA TRP A 264 -20.35 -26.17 13.14
C TRP A 264 -20.10 -27.62 12.74
N GLU A 265 -18.90 -28.10 13.01
CA GLU A 265 -18.47 -29.46 12.75
C GLU A 265 -18.02 -30.09 14.07
N ALA A 266 -18.96 -30.73 14.77
CA ALA A 266 -18.68 -31.33 16.08
C ALA A 266 -17.51 -32.33 16.04
N ALA A 267 -17.32 -33.02 14.91
CA ALA A 267 -16.23 -33.97 14.70
C ALA A 267 -14.83 -33.34 14.65
N SER A 268 -14.72 -32.01 14.53
CA SER A 268 -13.44 -31.28 14.59
C SER A 268 -13.08 -30.81 15.99
N VAL A 269 -13.89 -31.13 17.00
CA VAL A 269 -13.70 -30.70 18.39
C VAL A 269 -13.32 -31.89 19.26
N HIS A 270 -12.13 -31.83 19.83
CA HIS A 270 -11.58 -32.88 20.68
C HIS A 270 -11.22 -32.26 22.04
N TYR A 271 -11.65 -32.89 23.15
CA TYR A 271 -11.36 -32.43 24.51
C TYR A 271 -10.18 -33.23 25.07
N ASP A 272 -9.19 -32.51 25.61
CA ASP A 272 -7.94 -33.01 26.21
C ASP A 272 -6.96 -33.73 25.28
N LYS A 273 -7.44 -34.64 24.43
CA LYS A 273 -6.66 -35.45 23.48
C LYS A 273 -7.43 -35.62 22.16
N TRP A 274 -6.74 -36.06 21.12
CA TRP A 274 -7.34 -36.42 19.83
C TRP A 274 -8.39 -37.54 19.97
#